data_AF-A0A850S8T0-F1
#
_entry.id   AF-A0A850S8T0-F1
#
_cell.length_a   1.000
_cell.length_b   1.000
_cell.length_c   1.000
_cell.angle_alpha   90.00
_cell.angle_beta   90.00
_cell.angle_gamma   90.00
#
_symmetry.space_group_name_H-M   'P 1'
#
loop_
_entity.id
_entity.type
_entity.pdbx_description
1 polymer ?
#
loop_
_entity_poly.entity_id
_entity_poly.type
_entity_poly.pdbx_seq_one_letter_code
_entity_poly.pdbx_strand_id
1 'polypeptide(L)'
;MKRLFSTAVVALSLSLFPATSTVADEVDEAVRGLQAEWGIANYKTSDENKEAAFKALVDKAEALSGKHAERAEPKIWEAIIRAGYAGAMGGVSSMFNAMPQMEKGRDLLLEAEKIDAKAMHGAVYTTLGSFYYMVPGGFIGFGDNDKAEAYLAKAIEVAPDDMDANYFSGDYWLERKKYKKAIPYLEKVLALPDVADRPIYSEGRKAEAAAKLAKAKKKAPPF
;
A
#
# COMPACT_ATOMS: atom_id res chain seq x y z
N MET A 1 83.68 -9.65 -1.50
CA MET A 1 82.30 -10.09 -1.82
C MET A 1 81.38 -9.65 -0.70
N LYS A 2 80.65 -8.53 -0.90
CA LYS A 2 79.76 -7.92 0.11
C LYS A 2 78.32 -8.42 -0.16
N ARG A 3 77.65 -8.98 0.84
CA ARG A 3 76.20 -9.26 0.80
C ARG A 3 75.48 -8.12 1.51
N LEU A 4 74.66 -7.38 0.76
CA LEU A 4 73.78 -6.32 1.27
C LEU A 4 72.48 -6.96 1.79
N PHE A 5 72.13 -6.66 3.04
CA PHE A 5 70.82 -6.96 3.61
C PHE A 5 69.86 -5.80 3.26
N SER A 6 68.80 -6.07 2.51
CA SER A 6 67.68 -5.13 2.31
C SER A 6 66.57 -5.46 3.30
N THR A 7 66.38 -4.61 4.30
CA THR A 7 65.19 -4.60 5.16
C THR A 7 64.02 -3.97 4.41
N ALA A 8 63.00 -4.78 4.10
CA ALA A 8 61.73 -4.30 3.56
C ALA A 8 60.85 -3.76 4.70
N VAL A 9 60.51 -2.48 4.63
CA VAL A 9 59.52 -1.84 5.51
C VAL A 9 58.14 -2.08 4.90
N VAL A 10 57.30 -2.88 5.57
CA VAL A 10 55.88 -3.05 5.21
C VAL A 10 55.10 -1.91 5.85
N ALA A 11 54.68 -0.93 5.04
CA ALA A 11 53.78 0.13 5.47
C ALA A 11 52.34 -0.42 5.50
N LEU A 12 51.80 -0.59 6.70
CA LEU A 12 50.42 -1.01 6.93
C LEU A 12 49.50 0.22 6.76
N SER A 13 48.94 0.39 5.57
CA SER A 13 47.95 1.44 5.30
C SER A 13 46.60 1.06 5.93
N LEU A 14 46.27 1.68 7.06
CA LEU A 14 44.95 1.60 7.69
C LEU A 14 43.94 2.39 6.84
N SER A 15 43.19 1.70 5.99
CA SER A 15 42.05 2.29 5.28
C SER A 15 40.89 2.48 6.26
N LEU A 16 40.74 3.70 6.78
CA LEU A 16 39.53 4.14 7.47
C LEU A 16 38.37 4.16 6.47
N PHE A 17 37.52 3.14 6.49
CA PHE A 17 36.21 3.20 5.84
C PHE A 17 35.31 4.11 6.69
N PRO A 18 34.71 5.18 6.11
CA PRO A 18 33.71 5.95 6.83
C PRO A 18 32.50 5.05 7.10
N ALA A 19 32.17 4.86 8.37
CA ALA A 19 30.91 4.26 8.76
C ALA A 19 29.79 5.24 8.35
N THR A 20 29.14 4.98 7.23
CA THR A 20 27.89 5.68 6.89
C THR A 20 26.82 5.16 7.83
N SER A 21 26.58 5.88 8.93
CA SER A 21 25.36 5.75 9.70
C SER A 21 24.19 6.08 8.77
N THR A 22 23.42 5.07 8.37
CA THR A 22 22.15 5.24 7.68
C THR A 22 21.18 5.91 8.65
N VAL A 23 21.16 7.23 8.68
CA VAL A 23 20.09 7.99 9.33
C VAL A 23 18.81 7.57 8.61
N ALA A 24 17.86 6.99 9.34
CA ALA A 24 16.55 6.68 8.78
C ALA A 24 15.94 7.98 8.24
N ASP A 25 15.46 7.96 7.00
CA ASP A 25 14.83 9.12 6.38
C ASP A 25 13.61 9.55 7.22
N GLU A 26 13.57 10.82 7.64
CA GLU A 26 12.49 11.38 8.45
C GLU A 26 11.12 11.22 7.76
N VAL A 27 11.10 11.26 6.42
CA VAL A 27 9.87 11.05 5.64
C VAL A 27 9.41 9.60 5.76
N ASP A 28 10.32 8.64 5.68
CA ASP A 28 10.01 7.21 5.79
C ASP A 28 9.47 6.88 7.19
N GLU A 29 10.02 7.48 8.24
CA GLU A 29 9.52 7.32 9.61
C GLU A 29 8.13 7.94 9.79
N ALA A 30 7.91 9.14 9.26
CA ALA A 30 6.59 9.77 9.28
C ALA A 30 5.54 8.94 8.53
N VAL A 31 5.92 8.37 7.37
CA VAL A 31 5.08 7.45 6.61
C VAL A 31 4.78 6.20 7.44
N ARG A 32 5.78 5.54 8.07
CA ARG A 32 5.56 4.39 8.97
C ARG A 32 4.54 4.71 10.07
N GLY A 33 4.61 5.89 10.66
CA GLY A 33 3.60 6.38 11.61
C GLY A 33 2.18 6.40 11.04
N LEU A 34 2.00 6.92 9.82
CA LEU A 34 0.71 6.89 9.12
C LEU A 34 0.20 5.45 8.88
N GLN A 35 1.09 4.51 8.54
CA GLN A 35 0.69 3.11 8.29
C GLN A 35 0.20 2.43 9.56
N ALA A 36 0.86 2.70 10.70
CA ALA A 36 0.48 2.16 12.00
C ALA A 36 -0.87 2.72 12.45
N GLU A 37 -1.06 4.04 12.35
CA GLU A 37 -2.31 4.71 12.69
C GLU A 37 -3.47 4.28 11.78
N TRP A 38 -3.21 4.10 10.48
CA TRP A 38 -4.19 3.54 9.55
C TRP A 38 -4.61 2.13 9.97
N GLY A 39 -3.67 1.28 10.39
CA GLY A 39 -3.98 -0.07 10.87
C GLY A 39 -4.90 -0.06 12.08
N ILE A 40 -4.66 0.86 13.03
CA ILE A 40 -5.52 1.05 14.20
C ILE A 40 -6.91 1.55 13.78
N ALA A 41 -6.96 2.63 12.99
CA ALA A 41 -8.21 3.23 12.51
C ALA A 41 -9.05 2.22 11.73
N ASN A 42 -8.42 1.38 10.90
CA ASN A 42 -9.13 0.45 10.04
C ASN A 42 -9.61 -0.82 10.78
N TYR A 43 -8.80 -1.37 11.69
CA TYR A 43 -9.03 -2.71 12.25
C TYR A 43 -9.32 -2.76 13.75
N LYS A 44 -8.99 -1.72 14.52
CA LYS A 44 -9.16 -1.72 15.99
C LYS A 44 -10.10 -0.62 16.50
N THR A 45 -10.43 0.37 15.68
CA THR A 45 -11.44 1.40 15.99
C THR A 45 -12.85 0.89 15.70
N SER A 46 -13.80 1.19 16.60
CA SER A 46 -15.22 0.84 16.41
C SER A 46 -15.87 1.63 15.27
N ASP A 47 -16.92 1.08 14.67
CA ASP A 47 -17.59 1.70 13.52
C ASP A 47 -18.08 3.13 13.83
N GLU A 48 -18.55 3.38 15.05
CA GLU A 48 -19.04 4.71 15.48
C GLU A 48 -17.92 5.77 15.53
N ASN A 49 -16.68 5.35 15.77
CA ASN A 49 -15.53 6.25 15.92
C ASN A 49 -14.64 6.28 14.67
N LYS A 50 -14.92 5.41 13.70
CA LYS A 50 -14.06 5.18 12.54
C LYS A 50 -13.93 6.40 11.65
N GLU A 51 -15.05 7.08 11.39
CA GLU A 51 -15.07 8.29 10.57
C GLU A 51 -14.21 9.40 11.19
N ALA A 52 -14.37 9.67 12.49
CA ALA A 52 -13.60 10.69 13.20
C ALA A 52 -12.10 10.36 13.23
N ALA A 53 -11.73 9.10 13.46
CA ALA A 53 -10.35 8.64 13.46
C ALA A 53 -9.70 8.84 12.07
N PHE A 54 -10.38 8.45 11.00
CA PHE A 54 -9.88 8.65 9.65
C PHE A 54 -9.82 10.11 9.25
N LYS A 55 -10.77 10.95 9.67
CA LYS A 55 -10.71 12.39 9.42
C LYS A 55 -9.43 13.00 9.99
N ALA A 56 -9.12 12.73 11.26
CA ALA A 56 -7.91 13.24 11.89
C ALA A 56 -6.63 12.73 11.18
N LEU A 57 -6.67 11.47 10.71
CA LEU A 57 -5.55 10.88 9.97
C LEU A 57 -5.37 11.49 8.57
N VAL A 58 -6.46 11.88 7.89
CA VAL A 58 -6.40 12.64 6.63
C VAL A 58 -5.69 13.98 6.85
N ASP A 59 -6.07 14.73 7.90
CA ASP A 59 -5.46 16.04 8.21
C ASP A 59 -3.94 15.89 8.43
N LYS A 60 -3.50 14.81 9.10
CA LYS A 60 -2.07 14.49 9.31
C LYS A 60 -1.35 14.12 8.01
N ALA A 61 -1.96 13.27 7.19
CA ALA A 61 -1.37 12.81 5.93
C ALA A 61 -1.24 13.96 4.90
N GLU A 62 -2.24 14.83 4.83
CA GLU A 62 -2.21 16.03 3.97
C GLU A 62 -1.11 17.00 4.38
N ALA A 63 -0.89 17.21 5.69
CA ALA A 63 0.22 18.02 6.16
C ALA A 63 1.59 17.44 5.76
N LEU A 64 1.75 16.11 5.83
CA LEU A 64 2.99 15.42 5.45
C LEU A 64 3.24 15.50 3.94
N SER A 65 2.23 15.21 3.12
CA SER A 65 2.36 15.26 1.66
C SER A 65 2.54 16.68 1.13
N GLY A 66 1.93 17.68 1.78
CA GLY A 66 2.12 19.09 1.44
C GLY A 66 3.53 19.57 1.75
N LYS A 67 4.13 19.13 2.87
CA LYS A 67 5.51 19.45 3.24
C LYS A 67 6.55 18.78 2.34
N HIS A 68 6.22 17.60 1.80
CA HIS A 68 7.10 16.77 0.98
C HIS A 68 6.47 16.49 -0.38
N ALA A 69 6.14 17.56 -1.12
CA ALA A 69 5.38 17.49 -2.36
C ALA A 69 6.12 16.75 -3.49
N GLU A 70 7.44 16.65 -3.40
CA GLU A 70 8.34 15.94 -4.31
C GLU A 70 8.48 14.45 -4.01
N ARG A 71 7.84 13.93 -2.95
CA ARG A 71 7.91 12.53 -2.53
C ARG A 71 6.63 11.78 -2.89
N ALA A 72 6.80 10.55 -3.38
CA ALA A 72 5.68 9.70 -3.77
C ALA A 72 5.01 9.05 -2.54
N GLU A 73 5.81 8.68 -1.54
CA GLU A 73 5.41 7.88 -0.39
C GLU A 73 4.31 8.56 0.46
N PRO A 74 4.44 9.85 0.83
CA PRO A 74 3.38 10.54 1.57
C PRO A 74 2.08 10.67 0.77
N LYS A 75 2.15 10.91 -0.54
CA LYS A 75 0.98 11.03 -1.41
C LYS A 75 0.21 9.71 -1.52
N ILE A 76 0.93 8.60 -1.68
CA ILE A 76 0.34 7.26 -1.73
C ILE A 76 -0.39 6.97 -0.41
N TRP A 77 0.23 7.26 0.73
CA TRP A 77 -0.40 7.03 2.04
C TRP A 77 -1.59 7.95 2.30
N GLU A 78 -1.51 9.22 1.94
CA GLU A 78 -2.66 10.12 2.00
C GLU A 78 -3.83 9.57 1.17
N ALA A 79 -3.58 9.08 -0.04
CA ALA A 79 -4.63 8.47 -0.87
C ALA A 79 -5.26 7.24 -0.19
N ILE A 80 -4.46 6.33 0.35
CA ILE A 80 -4.95 5.14 1.09
C ILE A 80 -5.80 5.54 2.30
N ILE A 81 -5.36 6.57 3.04
CA ILE A 81 -6.08 7.09 4.21
C ILE A 81 -7.40 7.75 3.79
N ARG A 82 -7.41 8.53 2.71
CA ARG A 82 -8.63 9.14 2.16
C ARG A 82 -9.65 8.08 1.70
N ALA A 83 -9.20 6.96 1.15
CA ALA A 83 -10.08 5.84 0.84
C ALA A 83 -10.67 5.18 2.10
N GLY A 84 -9.87 5.02 3.15
CA GLY A 84 -10.37 4.58 4.46
C GLY A 84 -11.42 5.54 5.03
N TYR A 85 -11.18 6.85 4.92
CA TYR A 85 -12.11 7.88 5.34
C TYR A 85 -13.43 7.82 4.55
N ALA A 86 -13.35 7.74 3.22
CA ALA A 86 -14.50 7.55 2.34
C ALA A 86 -15.34 6.32 2.72
N GLY A 87 -14.69 5.19 3.01
CA GLY A 87 -15.36 3.97 3.46
C GLY A 87 -16.04 4.11 4.83
N ALA A 88 -15.45 4.91 5.73
CA ALA A 88 -15.99 5.12 7.07
C ALA A 88 -17.21 6.04 7.14
N MET A 89 -17.43 6.90 6.13
CA MET A 89 -18.53 7.89 6.15
C MET A 89 -19.95 7.28 6.04
N GLY A 90 -20.11 6.05 5.53
CA GLY A 90 -21.36 5.26 5.57
C GLY A 90 -22.65 5.83 4.92
N GLY A 91 -23.41 4.99 4.21
CA GLY A 91 -24.75 5.34 3.70
C GLY A 91 -24.79 6.10 2.37
N VAL A 92 -25.99 6.34 1.82
CA VAL A 92 -26.16 6.86 0.45
C VAL A 92 -25.82 8.35 0.33
N SER A 93 -26.17 9.16 1.33
CA SER A 93 -25.81 10.58 1.38
C SER A 93 -24.29 10.79 1.50
N SER A 94 -23.59 9.82 2.08
CA SER A 94 -22.13 9.80 2.21
C SER A 94 -21.43 9.57 0.88
N MET A 95 -22.06 8.92 -0.12
CA MET A 95 -21.41 8.73 -1.42
C MET A 95 -20.99 10.07 -2.05
N PHE A 96 -21.79 11.13 -1.89
CA PHE A 96 -21.45 12.47 -2.37
C PHE A 96 -20.28 13.11 -1.62
N ASN A 97 -20.09 12.78 -0.33
CA ASN A 97 -19.00 13.29 0.50
C ASN A 97 -17.72 12.44 0.36
N ALA A 98 -17.88 11.15 0.06
CA ALA A 98 -16.81 10.18 -0.16
C ALA A 98 -16.13 10.37 -1.52
N MET A 99 -16.89 10.74 -2.56
CA MET A 99 -16.35 10.91 -3.91
C MET A 99 -15.20 11.93 -4.00
N PRO A 100 -15.30 13.15 -3.41
CA PRO A 100 -14.18 14.09 -3.37
C PRO A 100 -12.91 13.52 -2.73
N GLN A 101 -13.04 12.66 -1.72
CA GLN A 101 -11.88 12.00 -1.10
C GLN A 101 -11.23 11.00 -2.04
N MET A 102 -12.04 10.21 -2.75
CA MET A 102 -11.56 9.24 -3.75
C MET A 102 -10.90 9.94 -4.94
N GLU A 103 -11.45 11.07 -5.41
CA GLU A 103 -10.88 11.87 -6.49
C GLU A 103 -9.55 12.51 -6.09
N LYS A 104 -9.49 13.12 -4.90
CA LYS A 104 -8.25 13.66 -4.36
C LYS A 104 -7.18 12.57 -4.20
N GLY A 105 -7.57 11.41 -3.68
CA GLY A 105 -6.67 10.25 -3.56
C GLY A 105 -6.18 9.74 -4.92
N ARG A 106 -7.05 9.66 -5.93
CA ARG A 106 -6.66 9.32 -7.31
C ARG A 106 -5.62 10.30 -7.84
N ASP A 107 -5.87 11.60 -7.70
CA ASP A 107 -4.97 12.63 -8.23
C ASP A 107 -3.59 12.59 -7.55
N LEU A 108 -3.56 12.37 -6.23
CA LEU A 108 -2.33 12.14 -5.48
C LEU A 108 -1.56 10.91 -5.97
N LEU A 109 -2.25 9.81 -6.29
CA LEU A 109 -1.62 8.61 -6.83
C LEU A 109 -1.07 8.84 -8.25
N LEU A 110 -1.81 9.55 -9.10
CA LEU A 110 -1.33 9.91 -10.45
C LEU A 110 -0.13 10.87 -10.41
N GLU A 111 -0.05 11.74 -9.39
CA GLU A 111 1.16 12.53 -9.12
C GLU A 111 2.30 11.64 -8.62
N ALA A 112 2.04 10.77 -7.64
CA ALA A 112 3.05 9.87 -7.07
C ALA A 112 3.64 8.93 -8.13
N GLU A 113 2.83 8.42 -9.04
CA GLU A 113 3.28 7.58 -10.16
C GLU A 113 4.29 8.31 -11.06
N LYS A 114 4.11 9.62 -11.28
CA LYS A 114 5.05 10.43 -12.06
C LYS A 114 6.34 10.72 -11.30
N ILE A 115 6.27 10.82 -9.98
CA ILE A 115 7.43 11.06 -9.10
C ILE A 115 8.29 9.80 -9.01
N ASP A 116 7.70 8.70 -8.53
CA ASP A 116 8.33 7.40 -8.45
C ASP A 116 7.27 6.28 -8.40
N ALA A 117 7.00 5.69 -9.56
CA ALA A 117 6.06 4.58 -9.68
C ALA A 117 6.51 3.29 -8.96
N LYS A 118 7.77 3.20 -8.53
CA LYS A 118 8.31 2.02 -7.80
C LYS A 118 8.35 2.23 -6.29
N ALA A 119 8.06 3.44 -5.82
CA ALA A 119 7.98 3.75 -4.40
C ALA A 119 7.10 2.72 -3.67
N MET A 120 7.59 2.24 -2.52
CA MET A 120 6.92 1.22 -1.69
C MET A 120 6.49 -0.01 -2.49
N HIS A 121 7.41 -0.58 -3.28
CA HIS A 121 7.18 -1.76 -4.11
C HIS A 121 6.05 -1.58 -5.14
N GLY A 122 5.91 -0.36 -5.67
CA GLY A 122 4.87 -0.05 -6.66
C GLY A 122 3.45 0.01 -6.08
N ALA A 123 3.31 0.40 -4.80
CA ALA A 123 2.02 0.54 -4.13
C ALA A 123 1.01 1.39 -4.91
N VAL A 124 1.50 2.36 -5.71
CA VAL A 124 0.65 3.19 -6.59
C VAL A 124 -0.21 2.34 -7.53
N TYR A 125 0.33 1.24 -8.07
CA TYR A 125 -0.39 0.35 -8.97
C TYR A 125 -1.50 -0.40 -8.24
N THR A 126 -1.22 -0.92 -7.05
CA THR A 126 -2.22 -1.59 -6.21
C THR A 126 -3.36 -0.63 -5.85
N THR A 127 -3.03 0.58 -5.41
CA THR A 127 -4.02 1.55 -4.95
C THR A 127 -4.83 2.16 -6.10
N LEU A 128 -4.21 2.53 -7.23
CA LEU A 128 -4.96 2.97 -8.41
C LEU A 128 -5.88 1.87 -8.93
N GLY A 129 -5.36 0.64 -9.02
CA GLY A 129 -6.13 -0.53 -9.40
C GLY A 129 -7.38 -0.71 -8.55
N SER A 130 -7.25 -0.60 -7.22
CA SER A 130 -8.40 -0.70 -6.31
C SER A 130 -9.39 0.45 -6.47
N PHE A 131 -8.92 1.69 -6.58
CA PHE A 131 -9.78 2.85 -6.76
C PHE A 131 -10.63 2.74 -8.01
N TYR A 132 -10.05 2.29 -9.12
CA TYR A 132 -10.76 2.19 -10.40
C TYR A 132 -11.90 1.16 -10.41
N TYR A 133 -11.85 0.08 -9.59
CA TYR A 133 -12.97 -0.86 -9.52
C TYR A 133 -13.93 -0.60 -8.35
N MET A 134 -13.49 0.10 -7.30
CA MET A 134 -14.32 0.39 -6.11
C MET A 134 -15.24 1.60 -6.30
N VAL A 135 -14.88 2.51 -7.22
CA VAL A 135 -15.66 3.72 -7.50
C VAL A 135 -16.58 3.49 -8.71
N PRO A 136 -17.81 4.04 -8.74
CA PRO A 136 -18.64 3.99 -9.94
C PRO A 136 -17.99 4.72 -11.13
N GLY A 137 -18.21 4.21 -12.34
CA GLY A 137 -17.75 4.85 -13.58
C GLY A 137 -18.78 5.81 -14.20
N GLY A 138 -18.39 6.44 -15.31
CA GLY A 138 -19.27 7.27 -16.14
C GLY A 138 -19.49 8.69 -15.60
N PHE A 139 -20.72 9.21 -15.67
CA PHE A 139 -21.01 10.59 -15.26
C PHE A 139 -20.94 10.85 -13.75
N ILE A 140 -20.83 9.80 -12.93
CA ILE A 140 -20.91 9.89 -11.46
C ILE A 140 -19.58 9.68 -10.75
N GLY A 141 -18.55 9.22 -11.48
CA GLY A 141 -17.25 8.91 -10.90
C GLY A 141 -16.25 8.42 -11.93
N PHE A 142 -15.05 8.11 -11.48
CA PHE A 142 -13.92 7.80 -12.36
C PHE A 142 -13.62 6.31 -12.50
N GLY A 143 -14.50 5.44 -12.00
CA GLY A 143 -14.34 4.00 -12.08
C GLY A 143 -14.16 3.51 -13.51
N ASP A 144 -13.23 2.57 -13.69
CA ASP A 144 -12.82 2.03 -14.99
C ASP A 144 -12.23 0.62 -14.79
N ASN A 145 -13.00 -0.42 -15.13
CA ASN A 145 -12.59 -1.80 -14.89
C ASN A 145 -11.39 -2.25 -15.74
N ASP A 146 -11.17 -1.62 -16.90
CA ASP A 146 -10.05 -1.95 -17.78
C ASP A 146 -8.76 -1.37 -17.20
N LYS A 147 -8.82 -0.14 -16.68
CA LYS A 147 -7.70 0.43 -15.91
C LYS A 147 -7.44 -0.36 -14.62
N ALA A 148 -8.50 -0.75 -13.91
CA ALA A 148 -8.36 -1.55 -12.70
C ALA A 148 -7.59 -2.85 -12.96
N GLU A 149 -7.98 -3.62 -14.00
CA GLU A 149 -7.29 -4.85 -14.37
C GLU A 149 -5.83 -4.60 -14.77
N ALA A 150 -5.57 -3.56 -15.58
CA ALA A 150 -4.22 -3.21 -16.01
C ALA A 150 -3.30 -2.83 -14.84
N TYR A 151 -3.77 -2.00 -13.92
CA TYR A 151 -3.02 -1.59 -12.73
C TYR A 151 -2.78 -2.75 -11.77
N LEU A 152 -3.78 -3.58 -11.49
CA LEU A 152 -3.62 -4.75 -10.62
C LEU A 152 -2.70 -5.81 -11.23
N ALA A 153 -2.76 -6.03 -12.54
CA ALA A 153 -1.80 -6.89 -13.23
C ALA A 153 -0.37 -6.36 -13.08
N LYS A 154 -0.17 -5.04 -13.21
CA LYS A 154 1.13 -4.42 -12.99
C LYS A 154 1.61 -4.53 -11.55
N ALA A 155 0.71 -4.36 -10.58
CA ALA A 155 1.02 -4.54 -9.17
C ALA A 155 1.57 -5.94 -8.87
N ILE A 156 0.95 -6.99 -9.41
CA ILE A 156 1.40 -8.38 -9.25
C ILE A 156 2.75 -8.62 -9.96
N GLU A 157 2.99 -8.01 -11.11
CA GLU A 157 4.29 -8.09 -11.81
C GLU A 157 5.42 -7.48 -10.97
N VAL A 158 5.16 -6.32 -10.35
CA VAL A 158 6.15 -5.55 -9.60
C VAL A 158 6.39 -6.14 -8.21
N ALA A 159 5.33 -6.56 -7.52
CA ALA A 159 5.38 -7.04 -6.15
C ALA A 159 4.51 -8.31 -5.98
N PRO A 160 4.93 -9.46 -6.53
CA PRO A 160 4.14 -10.69 -6.52
C PRO A 160 3.87 -11.25 -5.11
N ASP A 161 4.69 -10.87 -4.14
CA ASP A 161 4.60 -11.26 -2.73
C ASP A 161 4.05 -10.14 -1.83
N ASP A 162 3.52 -9.04 -2.40
CA ASP A 162 2.84 -8.00 -1.63
C ASP A 162 1.42 -8.42 -1.24
N MET A 163 1.08 -8.15 0.03
CA MET A 163 -0.18 -8.60 0.62
C MET A 163 -1.37 -7.82 0.09
N ASP A 164 -1.23 -6.51 -0.13
CA ASP A 164 -2.29 -5.68 -0.69
C ASP A 164 -2.48 -5.95 -2.19
N ALA A 165 -1.41 -6.11 -2.96
CA ALA A 165 -1.47 -6.44 -4.39
C ALA A 165 -2.25 -7.75 -4.63
N ASN A 166 -1.94 -8.79 -3.86
CA ASN A 166 -2.68 -10.06 -3.92
C ASN A 166 -4.12 -9.90 -3.41
N TYR A 167 -4.33 -9.21 -2.29
CA TYR A 167 -5.67 -9.01 -1.74
C TYR A 167 -6.61 -8.29 -2.73
N PHE A 168 -6.18 -7.15 -3.27
CA PHE A 168 -7.01 -6.35 -4.19
C PHE A 168 -7.16 -7.03 -5.56
N SER A 169 -6.17 -7.81 -6.02
CA SER A 169 -6.34 -8.66 -7.21
C SER A 169 -7.40 -9.74 -6.98
N GLY A 170 -7.37 -10.41 -5.82
CA GLY A 170 -8.38 -11.38 -5.43
C GLY A 170 -9.78 -10.77 -5.31
N ASP A 171 -9.87 -9.61 -4.66
CA ASP A 171 -11.11 -8.86 -4.49
C ASP A 171 -11.71 -8.38 -5.81
N TYR A 172 -10.88 -7.83 -6.71
CA TYR A 172 -11.30 -7.46 -8.06
C TYR A 172 -11.97 -8.64 -8.78
N TRP A 173 -11.31 -9.79 -8.82
CA TRP A 173 -11.88 -10.98 -9.46
C TRP A 173 -13.15 -11.48 -8.76
N LEU A 174 -13.25 -11.31 -7.44
CA LEU A 174 -14.43 -11.65 -6.67
C LEU A 174 -15.62 -10.76 -7.06
N GLU A 175 -15.43 -9.44 -7.14
CA GLU A 175 -16.44 -8.47 -7.57
C GLU A 175 -16.85 -8.66 -9.03
N ARG A 176 -15.92 -9.16 -9.87
CA ARG A 176 -16.22 -9.63 -11.23
C ARG A 176 -16.92 -10.99 -11.31
N LYS A 177 -17.25 -11.60 -10.17
CA LYS A 177 -17.85 -12.95 -10.04
C LYS A 177 -17.00 -14.04 -10.71
N LYS A 178 -15.70 -13.79 -10.91
CA LYS A 178 -14.72 -14.74 -11.45
C LYS A 178 -14.04 -15.46 -10.29
N TYR A 179 -14.84 -16.18 -9.50
CA TYR A 179 -14.41 -16.79 -8.23
C TYR A 179 -13.16 -17.67 -8.35
N LYS A 180 -13.05 -18.48 -9.41
CA LYS A 180 -11.87 -19.32 -9.65
C LYS A 180 -10.59 -18.51 -9.86
N LYS A 181 -10.68 -17.32 -10.46
CA LYS A 181 -9.53 -16.41 -10.61
C LYS A 181 -9.17 -15.74 -9.28
N ALA A 182 -10.16 -15.44 -8.43
CA ALA A 182 -9.94 -14.79 -7.13
C ALA A 182 -9.19 -15.67 -6.13
N ILE A 183 -9.52 -16.97 -6.09
CA ILE A 183 -9.01 -17.95 -5.11
C ILE A 183 -7.49 -17.92 -4.96
N PRO A 184 -6.66 -18.08 -6.02
CA PRO A 184 -5.20 -18.17 -5.86
C PRO A 184 -4.59 -16.92 -5.22
N TYR A 185 -5.09 -15.73 -5.55
CA TYR A 185 -4.61 -14.49 -4.95
C TYR A 185 -4.96 -14.39 -3.46
N LEU A 186 -6.19 -14.75 -3.08
CA LEU A 186 -6.62 -14.73 -1.68
C LEU A 186 -5.92 -15.80 -0.84
N GLU A 187 -5.63 -16.97 -1.42
CA GLU A 187 -4.81 -18.01 -0.78
C GLU A 187 -3.37 -17.54 -0.57
N LYS A 188 -2.81 -16.82 -1.56
CA LYS A 188 -1.48 -16.21 -1.45
C LYS A 188 -1.38 -15.25 -0.26
N VAL A 189 -2.38 -14.38 -0.05
CA VAL A 189 -2.42 -13.48 1.13
C VAL A 189 -2.30 -14.24 2.45
N LEU A 190 -3.00 -15.36 2.59
CA LEU A 190 -2.96 -16.17 3.81
C LEU A 190 -1.62 -16.90 4.02
N ALA A 191 -0.93 -17.21 2.94
CA ALA A 191 0.36 -17.91 2.96
C ALA A 191 1.57 -16.97 3.17
N LEU A 192 1.42 -15.67 2.88
CA LEU A 192 2.50 -14.70 3.06
C LEU A 192 2.84 -14.50 4.55
N PRO A 193 4.12 -14.22 4.89
CA PRO A 193 4.49 -13.88 6.26
C PRO A 193 3.81 -12.57 6.70
N ASP A 194 3.69 -12.38 8.01
CA ASP A 194 3.25 -11.10 8.55
C ASP A 194 4.30 -10.02 8.26
N VAL A 195 3.84 -8.80 8.00
CA VAL A 195 4.69 -7.62 7.90
C VAL A 195 5.15 -7.26 9.32
N ALA A 196 6.44 -7.48 9.59
CA ALA A 196 6.99 -7.53 10.96
C ALA A 196 6.73 -6.27 11.79
N ASP A 197 6.80 -5.09 11.17
CA ASP A 197 6.55 -3.79 11.80
C ASP A 197 5.08 -3.34 11.73
N ARG A 198 4.20 -4.13 11.11
CA ARG A 198 2.77 -3.84 10.94
C ARG A 198 1.89 -5.06 11.28
N PRO A 199 1.91 -5.55 12.54
CA PRO A 199 1.16 -6.75 12.93
C PRO A 199 -0.36 -6.55 12.87
N ILE A 200 -0.88 -5.39 13.29
CA ILE A 200 -2.34 -5.07 13.22
C ILE A 200 -2.84 -5.13 11.77
N TYR A 201 -2.05 -4.59 10.84
CA TYR A 201 -2.35 -4.65 9.42
C TYR A 201 -2.39 -6.09 8.91
N SER A 202 -1.36 -6.89 9.22
CA SER A 202 -1.25 -8.28 8.75
C SER A 202 -2.42 -9.13 9.25
N GLU A 203 -2.75 -9.02 10.54
CA GLU A 203 -3.90 -9.69 11.16
C GLU A 203 -5.20 -9.32 10.43
N GLY A 204 -5.47 -8.02 10.30
CA GLY A 204 -6.71 -7.52 9.68
C GLY A 204 -6.83 -7.92 8.21
N ARG A 205 -5.77 -7.74 7.43
CA ARG A 205 -5.77 -8.04 6.00
C ARG A 205 -5.93 -9.53 5.72
N LYS A 206 -5.29 -10.40 6.52
CA LYS A 206 -5.49 -11.86 6.43
C LYS A 206 -6.91 -12.27 6.81
N ALA A 207 -7.51 -11.64 7.83
CA ALA A 207 -8.90 -11.91 8.19
C ALA A 207 -9.87 -11.54 7.06
N GLU A 208 -9.69 -10.39 6.41
CA GLU A 208 -10.48 -9.98 5.25
C GLU A 208 -10.29 -10.94 4.06
N ALA A 209 -9.05 -11.35 3.78
CA ALA A 209 -8.74 -12.31 2.73
C ALA A 209 -9.39 -13.67 2.99
N ALA A 210 -9.36 -14.16 4.23
CA ALA A 210 -10.00 -15.41 4.62
C ALA A 210 -11.52 -15.37 4.41
N ALA A 211 -12.17 -14.27 4.79
CA ALA A 211 -13.61 -14.07 4.58
C ALA A 211 -13.97 -14.08 3.08
N LYS A 212 -13.20 -13.36 2.26
CA LYS A 212 -13.39 -13.32 0.80
C LYS A 212 -13.10 -14.67 0.14
N LEU A 213 -12.09 -15.40 0.60
CA LEU A 213 -11.75 -16.72 0.11
C LEU A 213 -12.88 -17.72 0.39
N ALA A 214 -13.45 -17.69 1.59
CA ALA A 214 -14.60 -18.52 1.95
C ALA A 214 -15.80 -18.24 1.02
N LYS A 215 -16.10 -16.96 0.75
CA LYS A 215 -17.12 -16.55 -0.22
C LYS A 215 -16.82 -17.06 -1.63
N ALA A 216 -15.58 -16.95 -2.10
CA ALA A 216 -15.16 -17.42 -3.42
C ALA A 216 -15.31 -18.95 -3.56
N LYS A 217 -14.80 -19.72 -2.60
CA LYS A 217 -14.88 -21.19 -2.58
C LYS A 217 -16.31 -21.70 -2.52
N LYS A 218 -17.18 -21.06 -1.74
CA LYS A 218 -18.63 -21.39 -1.71
C LYS A 218 -19.31 -21.20 -3.08
N LYS A 219 -18.86 -20.21 -3.87
CA LYS A 219 -19.42 -19.91 -5.20
C LYS A 219 -18.75 -20.65 -6.34
N ALA A 220 -17.62 -21.32 -6.09
CA ALA A 220 -16.91 -22.18 -7.03
C ALA A 220 -16.36 -23.41 -6.31
N PRO A 221 -17.23 -24.38 -5.93
CA PRO A 221 -16.78 -25.59 -5.25
C PRO A 221 -15.80 -26.38 -6.11
N PRO A 222 -14.82 -27.09 -5.50
CA PRO A 222 -14.02 -28.06 -6.22
C PRO A 222 -14.96 -29.14 -6.79
N PHE A 223 -14.75 -29.50 -8.06
CA PHE A 223 -15.49 -30.57 -8.72
C PHE A 223 -15.18 -31.92 -8.09
#